data_AF-A0AA91GKQ1-F1
#
_entry.id   AF-A0AA91GKQ1-F1
#
_cell.length_a   1.000
_cell.length_b   1.000
_cell.length_c   1.000
_cell.angle_alpha   90.00
_cell.angle_beta   90.00
_cell.angle_gamma   90.00
#
_symmetry.space_group_name_H-M   'P 1'
#
loop_
_entity.id
_entity.type
_entity.pdbx_description
1 polymer ?
#
loop_
_entity_poly.entity_id
_entity_poly.type
_entity_poly.pdbx_seq_one_letter_code
_entity_poly.pdbx_strand_id
1 'polypeptide(L)'
;MHSYLIKKNLKKISRMTAIGTITASLLFNTVPVLGQLEPENSAEDNEAITPDQEQVTPTQEDNTPSYEQGEDSLIQTTQSSCDGEAVVGRFRRVGSGASFSFNGREVELQNESLLDTYSRAEIKSGWRSGDQVWVDRSYKRYDLTDSGIKSNADAESQGWKQCGPFSGKRTQSVNNSVHAARACARIDGVSKCGKWYLD
;
A
#
# COMPACT_ATOMS: atom_id res chain seq x y z
N MET A 1 40.79 -14.29 -42.60
CA MET A 1 39.84 -14.78 -43.62
C MET A 1 38.79 -15.65 -42.95
N HIS A 2 37.58 -15.11 -42.73
CA HIS A 2 36.28 -15.74 -43.01
C HIS A 2 35.17 -14.90 -42.37
N SER A 3 34.53 -14.10 -43.22
CA SER A 3 33.28 -13.38 -43.00
C SER A 3 32.12 -14.37 -42.87
N TYR A 4 31.12 -14.09 -42.03
CA TYR A 4 29.72 -14.38 -42.38
C TYR A 4 28.77 -13.37 -41.73
N LEU A 5 28.23 -12.51 -42.61
CA LEU A 5 27.02 -11.70 -42.45
C LEU A 5 25.80 -12.58 -42.74
N ILE A 6 24.75 -12.56 -41.90
CA ILE A 6 23.37 -12.81 -42.38
C ILE A 6 22.40 -11.79 -41.77
N LYS A 7 21.58 -11.22 -42.66
CA LYS A 7 20.64 -10.12 -42.53
C LYS A 7 19.27 -10.58 -42.00
N LYS A 8 18.64 -9.66 -41.26
CA LYS A 8 17.21 -9.22 -41.23
C LYS A 8 16.11 -10.23 -41.59
N ASN A 9 15.07 -10.28 -40.74
CA ASN A 9 13.68 -10.34 -41.21
C ASN A 9 12.73 -9.58 -40.27
N LEU A 10 12.19 -8.45 -40.78
CA LEU A 10 10.98 -7.83 -40.28
C LEU A 10 9.78 -8.60 -40.83
N LYS A 11 8.80 -8.92 -39.98
CA LYS A 11 7.41 -9.13 -40.43
C LYS A 11 6.46 -8.33 -39.56
N LYS A 12 5.99 -7.21 -40.13
CA LYS A 12 4.77 -6.52 -39.73
C LYS A 12 3.59 -7.48 -39.88
N ILE A 13 2.78 -7.62 -38.84
CA ILE A 13 1.39 -8.05 -39.00
C ILE A 13 0.52 -6.91 -38.46
N SER A 14 -0.29 -6.40 -39.38
CA SER A 14 -1.35 -5.43 -39.19
C SER A 14 -2.66 -6.20 -39.26
N ARG A 15 -3.61 -5.93 -38.35
CA ARG A 15 -5.02 -5.58 -38.66
C ARG A 15 -5.98 -5.84 -37.49
N MET A 16 -6.73 -4.76 -37.22
CA MET A 16 -8.21 -4.66 -37.15
C MET A 16 -8.99 -5.32 -36.02
N THR A 17 -9.56 -4.42 -35.20
CA THR A 17 -11.00 -4.20 -34.97
C THR A 17 -11.87 -5.35 -34.46
N ALA A 18 -12.41 -5.18 -33.25
CA ALA A 18 -13.85 -5.40 -32.99
C ALA A 18 -14.28 -4.63 -31.74
N ILE A 19 -15.22 -3.71 -31.95
CA ILE A 19 -16.03 -3.03 -30.94
C ILE A 19 -17.13 -4.03 -30.55
N GLY A 20 -17.18 -4.41 -29.27
CA GLY A 20 -18.21 -5.29 -28.72
C GLY A 20 -18.91 -4.60 -27.56
N THR A 21 -20.12 -4.12 -27.84
CA THR A 21 -21.06 -3.46 -26.94
C THR A 21 -21.43 -4.39 -25.76
N ILE A 22 -21.26 -3.92 -24.51
CA ILE A 22 -21.75 -4.64 -23.33
C ILE A 22 -23.18 -4.18 -23.07
N THR A 23 -24.14 -5.07 -23.28
CA THR A 23 -25.53 -4.89 -22.85
C THR A 23 -25.63 -5.08 -21.34
N ALA A 24 -26.11 -4.04 -20.66
CA ALA A 24 -26.57 -4.09 -19.28
C ALA A 24 -27.91 -4.83 -19.20
N SER A 25 -28.02 -5.79 -18.27
CA SER A 25 -29.30 -6.25 -17.74
C SER A 25 -29.28 -6.21 -16.23
N LEU A 26 -30.30 -5.54 -15.74
CA LEU A 26 -30.60 -5.14 -14.38
C LEU A 26 -31.42 -6.23 -13.64
N LEU A 27 -31.25 -6.24 -12.32
CA LEU A 27 -32.22 -6.64 -11.28
C LEU A 27 -32.47 -8.15 -11.09
N PHE A 28 -32.33 -8.63 -9.85
CA PHE A 28 -33.45 -8.77 -8.91
C PHE A 28 -32.93 -8.92 -7.47
N ASN A 29 -33.32 -7.98 -6.62
CA ASN A 29 -33.31 -8.11 -5.16
C ASN A 29 -34.49 -9.01 -4.77
N THR A 30 -34.25 -10.04 -3.97
CA THR A 30 -35.27 -10.67 -3.12
C THR A 30 -34.62 -11.13 -1.81
N VAL A 31 -34.93 -10.39 -0.74
CA VAL A 31 -34.80 -10.84 0.65
C VAL A 31 -36.21 -11.01 1.18
N PRO A 32 -36.56 -12.17 1.75
CA PRO A 32 -37.62 -12.26 2.73
C PRO A 32 -37.03 -12.49 4.13
N VAL A 33 -37.43 -11.55 4.99
CA VAL A 33 -37.50 -11.58 6.45
C VAL A 33 -38.36 -12.77 6.93
N LEU A 34 -37.94 -13.49 7.98
CA LEU A 34 -38.77 -13.84 9.15
C LEU A 34 -37.97 -14.65 10.17
N GLY A 35 -38.11 -14.32 11.46
CA GLY A 35 -37.65 -15.16 12.56
C GLY A 35 -37.43 -14.42 13.87
N GLN A 36 -38.52 -13.97 14.52
CA GLN A 36 -38.56 -13.69 15.97
C GLN A 36 -38.24 -14.97 16.76
N LEU A 37 -37.64 -14.82 17.94
CA LEU A 37 -38.08 -15.44 19.20
C LEU A 37 -37.33 -14.79 20.38
N GLU A 38 -37.96 -14.89 21.53
CA GLU A 38 -38.01 -14.02 22.71
C GLU A 38 -36.89 -14.19 23.77
N PRO A 39 -36.89 -13.38 24.85
CA PRO A 39 -35.78 -13.26 25.80
C PRO A 39 -35.97 -14.17 27.03
N GLU A 40 -34.86 -14.51 27.70
CA GLU A 40 -34.92 -15.07 29.06
C GLU A 40 -33.94 -14.38 30.02
N ASN A 41 -34.51 -14.12 31.20
CA ASN A 41 -33.95 -13.55 32.42
C ASN A 41 -32.72 -14.29 32.96
N SER A 42 -31.86 -13.57 33.68
CA SER A 42 -31.75 -13.73 35.14
C SER A 42 -30.70 -12.77 35.73
N ALA A 43 -31.14 -12.05 36.76
CA ALA A 43 -30.32 -11.36 37.76
C ALA A 43 -29.62 -12.43 38.64
N GLU A 44 -28.42 -12.18 39.16
CA GLU A 44 -28.05 -11.77 40.55
C GLU A 44 -26.63 -12.39 40.71
N ASP A 45 -25.58 -11.76 41.26
CA ASP A 45 -25.42 -11.39 42.66
C ASP A 45 -24.18 -10.49 42.84
N ASN A 46 -24.28 -9.64 43.86
CA ASN A 46 -23.22 -8.79 44.39
C ASN A 46 -22.17 -9.61 45.15
N GLU A 47 -20.91 -9.15 45.18
CA GLU A 47 -20.22 -9.01 46.47
C GLU A 47 -19.09 -7.99 46.40
N ALA A 48 -19.13 -7.08 47.38
CA ALA A 48 -18.16 -6.04 47.64
C ALA A 48 -17.11 -6.56 48.63
N ILE A 49 -15.82 -6.35 48.36
CA ILE A 49 -14.77 -6.42 49.38
C ILE A 49 -13.76 -5.30 49.14
N THR A 50 -13.66 -4.40 50.10
CA THR A 50 -12.53 -3.50 50.44
C THR A 50 -12.63 -3.31 51.96
N PRO A 51 -11.60 -2.82 52.68
CA PRO A 51 -10.22 -2.48 52.29
C PRO A 51 -9.18 -3.14 53.22
N ASP A 52 -7.89 -2.96 52.93
CA ASP A 52 -6.96 -2.60 54.00
C ASP A 52 -5.77 -1.84 53.44
N GLN A 53 -5.48 -0.74 54.13
CA GLN A 53 -4.39 0.18 53.87
C GLN A 53 -3.17 -0.27 54.66
N GLU A 54 -2.00 -0.29 54.01
CA GLU A 54 -0.76 -0.05 54.72
C GLU A 54 0.09 0.94 53.93
N GLN A 55 0.32 2.09 54.56
CA GLN A 55 1.17 3.16 54.08
C GLN A 55 2.63 2.77 54.25
N VAL A 56 3.41 2.80 53.17
CA VAL A 56 4.86 3.00 53.25
C VAL A 56 5.29 3.94 52.14
N THR A 57 5.96 5.03 52.48
CA THR A 57 6.61 5.97 51.57
C THR A 57 7.71 6.69 52.37
N PRO A 58 8.80 7.21 51.75
CA PRO A 58 9.51 6.81 50.54
C PRO A 58 11.01 6.52 50.79
N THR A 59 11.67 5.87 49.83
CA THR A 59 13.05 6.27 49.49
C THR A 59 13.13 6.43 47.98
N GLN A 60 13.70 7.56 47.61
CA GLN A 60 13.71 8.26 46.35
C GLN A 60 14.68 7.59 45.38
N GLU A 61 14.20 7.10 44.24
CA GLU A 61 15.02 7.02 43.02
C GLU A 61 14.15 7.36 41.81
N ASP A 62 14.48 8.54 41.31
CA ASP A 62 13.92 9.30 40.21
C ASP A 62 14.20 8.61 38.89
N ASN A 63 13.16 8.24 38.12
CA ASN A 63 13.20 8.01 36.67
C ASN A 63 11.76 7.94 36.12
N THR A 64 11.10 9.09 36.04
CA THR A 64 9.83 9.24 35.33
C THR A 64 10.08 9.63 33.88
N PRO A 65 9.56 8.93 32.87
CA PRO A 65 9.17 9.55 31.62
C PRO A 65 7.67 9.83 31.66
N SER A 66 7.34 11.08 31.96
CA SER A 66 6.00 11.65 31.83
C SER A 66 5.87 12.26 30.43
N TYR A 67 4.92 11.76 29.65
CA TYR A 67 4.09 12.55 28.72
C TYR A 67 2.95 11.62 28.25
N GLU A 68 1.76 11.79 28.81
CA GLU A 68 0.66 12.58 28.24
C GLU A 68 0.11 12.03 26.91
N GLN A 69 -1.18 11.72 26.95
CA GLN A 69 -2.03 11.42 25.81
C GLN A 69 -2.06 12.62 24.86
N GLY A 70 -2.06 12.31 23.56
CA GLY A 70 -2.55 13.23 22.54
C GLY A 70 -1.46 14.02 21.87
N GLU A 71 -0.90 13.43 20.81
CA GLU A 71 -0.66 14.13 19.55
C GLU A 71 -0.40 13.05 18.51
N ASP A 72 -1.15 13.13 17.40
CA ASP A 72 -0.97 12.32 16.21
C ASP A 72 0.46 12.53 15.72
N SER A 73 1.38 11.68 16.20
CA SER A 73 2.80 11.78 15.90
C SER A 73 2.92 11.55 14.41
N LEU A 74 3.01 12.65 13.65
CA LEU A 74 3.48 12.65 12.29
C LEU A 74 4.90 12.06 12.33
N ILE A 75 5.00 10.74 12.25
CA ILE A 75 6.21 10.07 11.84
C ILE A 75 6.46 10.61 10.43
N GLN A 76 7.22 11.69 10.33
CA GLN A 76 7.88 12.07 9.11
C GLN A 76 8.88 10.96 8.84
N THR A 77 8.39 9.88 8.24
CA THR A 77 9.21 8.76 7.87
C THR A 77 10.33 9.27 6.99
N THR A 78 11.55 9.14 7.46
CA THR A 78 12.75 9.61 6.78
C THR A 78 13.06 8.74 5.56
N GLN A 79 13.85 9.27 4.64
CA GLN A 79 14.32 8.56 3.44
C GLN A 79 14.94 7.19 3.76
N SER A 80 15.52 7.04 4.95
CA SER A 80 16.10 5.79 5.46
C SER A 80 15.13 4.61 5.59
N SER A 81 13.81 4.85 5.54
CA SER A 81 12.80 3.78 5.51
C SER A 81 12.76 3.02 4.17
N CYS A 82 13.30 3.63 3.11
CA CYS A 82 13.31 3.13 1.76
C CYS A 82 14.56 2.24 1.51
N ASP A 83 14.53 1.39 0.48
CA ASP A 83 15.66 0.46 0.21
C ASP A 83 16.70 1.02 -0.78
N GLY A 84 16.31 2.00 -1.60
CA GLY A 84 17.13 2.59 -2.63
C GLY A 84 17.08 4.11 -2.55
N GLU A 85 17.95 4.69 -1.74
CA GLU A 85 18.20 6.13 -1.82
C GLU A 85 18.83 6.46 -3.18
N ALA A 86 18.25 7.41 -3.91
CA ALA A 86 18.82 7.98 -5.13
C ALA A 86 19.07 7.01 -6.31
N VAL A 87 18.21 5.99 -6.53
CA VAL A 87 18.26 5.18 -7.76
C VAL A 87 18.06 6.08 -9.00
N VAL A 88 19.14 6.24 -9.78
CA VAL A 88 19.13 7.03 -11.03
C VAL A 88 18.81 6.10 -12.19
N GLY A 89 17.61 6.23 -12.74
CA GLY A 89 17.15 5.41 -13.86
C GLY A 89 15.94 6.03 -14.55
N ARG A 90 15.57 5.48 -15.70
CA ARG A 90 14.26 5.74 -16.29
C ARG A 90 13.23 4.94 -15.53
N PHE A 91 12.08 5.54 -15.20
CA PHE A 91 11.01 4.87 -14.49
C PHE A 91 9.77 4.82 -15.38
N ARG A 92 9.14 3.65 -15.46
CA ARG A 92 7.94 3.39 -16.27
C ARG A 92 6.75 3.09 -15.36
N ARG A 93 5.59 3.63 -15.70
CA ARG A 93 4.32 3.37 -15.02
C ARG A 93 3.99 1.88 -15.02
N VAL A 94 3.58 1.35 -13.87
CA VAL A 94 3.03 0.01 -13.72
C VAL A 94 1.50 0.04 -13.93
N GLY A 95 1.00 -0.86 -14.77
CA GLY A 95 -0.42 -0.96 -15.13
C GLY A 95 -1.28 -1.71 -14.11
N SER A 96 -2.42 -2.25 -14.58
CA SER A 96 -3.25 -3.24 -13.85
C SER A 96 -3.84 -2.81 -12.50
N GLY A 97 -3.92 -1.50 -12.25
CA GLY A 97 -4.46 -0.92 -11.01
C GLY A 97 -3.44 -0.67 -9.92
N ALA A 98 -2.15 -0.93 -10.17
CA ALA A 98 -1.07 -0.46 -9.30
C ALA A 98 -0.94 1.07 -9.36
N SER A 99 -1.11 1.64 -10.55
CA SER A 99 -1.31 3.08 -10.77
C SER A 99 -2.80 3.41 -10.89
N PHE A 100 -3.22 4.54 -10.33
CA PHE A 100 -4.63 4.91 -10.20
C PHE A 100 -4.85 6.43 -10.22
N SER A 101 -6.07 6.84 -10.57
CA SER A 101 -6.52 8.23 -10.42
C SER A 101 -7.34 8.38 -9.14
N PHE A 102 -7.10 9.44 -8.38
CA PHE A 102 -7.80 9.71 -7.12
C PHE A 102 -7.91 11.20 -6.85
N ASN A 103 -9.13 11.69 -6.59
CA ASN A 103 -9.42 13.10 -6.31
C ASN A 103 -8.74 14.08 -7.29
N GLY A 104 -8.72 13.75 -8.59
CA GLY A 104 -8.11 14.59 -9.64
C GLY A 104 -6.57 14.53 -9.72
N ARG A 105 -5.92 13.64 -8.98
CA ARG A 105 -4.48 13.34 -9.07
C ARG A 105 -4.28 12.00 -9.77
N GLU A 106 -3.19 11.89 -10.53
CA GLU A 106 -2.72 10.62 -11.07
C GLU A 106 -1.58 10.10 -10.21
N VAL A 107 -1.79 8.99 -9.51
CA VAL A 107 -0.80 8.35 -8.64
C VAL A 107 -0.29 7.12 -9.34
N GLU A 108 1.02 7.08 -9.58
CA GLU A 108 1.69 5.99 -10.28
C GLU A 108 2.58 5.22 -9.34
N LEU A 109 2.48 3.88 -9.41
CA LEU A 109 3.63 3.03 -9.10
C LEU A 109 4.49 2.97 -10.37
N GLN A 110 5.79 3.21 -10.24
CA GLN A 110 6.71 3.15 -11.36
C GLN A 110 7.87 2.21 -11.07
N ASN A 111 8.27 1.42 -12.07
CA ASN A 111 9.43 0.52 -12.01
C ASN A 111 10.60 1.05 -12.83
N GLU A 112 11.80 0.80 -12.34
CA GLU A 112 13.07 1.18 -12.96
C GLU A 112 13.29 0.39 -14.26
N SER A 113 13.34 1.06 -15.40
CA SER A 113 13.18 0.42 -16.72
C SER A 113 14.36 -0.42 -17.22
N LEU A 114 15.53 -0.39 -16.55
CA LEU A 114 16.69 -1.16 -17.01
C LEU A 114 16.77 -2.54 -16.37
N LEU A 115 16.55 -2.63 -15.06
CA LEU A 115 16.66 -3.88 -14.30
C LEU A 115 15.37 -4.25 -13.57
N ASP A 116 14.33 -3.40 -13.67
CA ASP A 116 13.03 -3.50 -12.99
C ASP A 116 13.13 -3.86 -11.49
N THR A 117 14.28 -3.53 -10.89
CA THR A 117 14.62 -3.94 -9.53
C THR A 117 13.97 -3.05 -8.48
N TYR A 118 13.71 -1.80 -8.85
CA TYR A 118 13.27 -0.76 -7.92
C TYR A 118 11.94 -0.16 -8.36
N SER A 119 11.06 0.05 -7.38
CA SER A 119 9.83 0.81 -7.56
C SER A 119 9.87 2.12 -6.80
N ARG A 120 9.08 3.08 -7.25
CA ARG A 120 8.76 4.31 -6.51
C ARG A 120 7.30 4.69 -6.76
N ALA A 121 6.74 5.52 -5.88
CA ALA A 121 5.46 6.17 -6.13
C ALA A 121 5.66 7.62 -6.57
N GLU A 122 4.83 8.07 -7.50
CA GLU A 122 4.82 9.44 -8.01
C GLU A 122 3.38 9.92 -8.21
N ILE A 123 3.04 11.10 -7.69
CA ILE A 123 1.84 11.84 -8.11
C ILE A 123 2.21 12.54 -9.42
N LYS A 124 1.95 11.84 -10.53
CA LYS A 124 2.41 12.21 -11.87
C LYS A 124 1.81 13.52 -12.36
N SER A 125 0.54 13.73 -12.06
CA SER A 125 -0.21 14.92 -12.44
C SER A 125 -1.18 15.34 -11.34
N GLY A 126 -1.50 16.64 -11.29
CA GLY A 126 -2.47 17.19 -10.36
C GLY A 126 -2.00 17.40 -8.92
N TRP A 127 -0.73 17.11 -8.59
CA TRP A 127 -0.19 17.31 -7.23
C TRP A 127 -0.38 18.74 -6.73
N ARG A 128 -0.77 18.86 -5.46
CA ARG A 128 -0.91 20.12 -4.73
C ARG A 128 -0.14 20.07 -3.42
N SER A 129 0.18 21.25 -2.88
CA SER A 129 0.73 21.34 -1.53
C SER A 129 -0.21 20.67 -0.53
N GLY A 130 0.36 19.86 0.37
CA GLY A 130 -0.40 19.03 1.32
C GLY A 130 -0.68 17.61 0.86
N ASP A 131 -0.59 17.31 -0.45
CA ASP A 131 -0.66 15.92 -0.93
C ASP A 131 0.58 15.16 -0.45
N GLN A 132 0.37 13.94 0.05
CA GLN A 132 1.44 13.04 0.47
C GLN A 132 1.43 11.75 -0.33
N VAL A 133 2.60 11.17 -0.55
CA VAL A 133 2.78 9.91 -1.29
C VAL A 133 3.78 8.99 -0.59
N TRP A 134 3.54 7.68 -0.62
CA TRP A 134 4.45 6.65 -0.10
C TRP A 134 4.35 5.36 -0.90
N VAL A 135 5.26 4.43 -0.62
CA VAL A 135 5.21 3.05 -1.10
C VAL A 135 5.10 2.13 0.10
N ASP A 136 4.12 1.22 0.09
CA ASP A 136 4.17 0.05 0.96
C ASP A 136 4.92 -1.06 0.23
N ARG A 137 5.80 -1.77 0.93
CA ARG A 137 6.55 -2.92 0.41
C ARG A 137 6.40 -4.11 1.36
N SER A 138 6.11 -5.29 0.81
CA SER A 138 6.17 -6.55 1.56
C SER A 138 7.55 -6.79 2.18
N TYR A 139 7.61 -7.28 3.41
CA TYR A 139 8.85 -7.49 4.14
C TYR A 139 9.56 -8.76 3.68
N LYS A 140 8.81 -9.87 3.59
CA LYS A 140 9.31 -11.16 3.07
C LYS A 140 9.40 -11.16 1.55
N ARG A 141 10.26 -12.05 1.05
CA ARG A 141 10.49 -12.26 -0.37
C ARG A 141 9.45 -13.25 -0.92
N TYR A 142 8.98 -12.98 -2.13
CA TYR A 142 8.26 -13.94 -2.97
C TYR A 142 9.24 -14.84 -3.72
N ASP A 143 8.74 -15.94 -4.27
CA ASP A 143 9.50 -16.79 -5.16
C ASP A 143 9.89 -16.05 -6.44
N LEU A 144 11.06 -16.37 -7.01
CA LEU A 144 11.59 -15.70 -8.22
C LEU A 144 10.73 -15.93 -9.47
N THR A 145 9.81 -16.89 -9.44
CA THR A 145 8.89 -17.19 -10.54
C THR A 145 7.55 -16.46 -10.42
N ASP A 146 7.30 -15.82 -9.28
CA ASP A 146 6.08 -15.07 -9.02
C ASP A 146 6.20 -13.64 -9.56
N SER A 147 5.14 -13.13 -10.17
CA SER A 147 5.05 -11.73 -10.59
C SER A 147 3.61 -11.27 -10.71
N GLY A 148 3.42 -9.97 -10.96
CA GLY A 148 2.14 -9.35 -11.20
C GLY A 148 1.38 -8.93 -9.95
N ILE A 149 0.06 -8.80 -10.10
CA ILE A 149 -0.81 -8.25 -9.05
C ILE A 149 -1.02 -9.27 -7.93
N LYS A 150 -0.73 -8.85 -6.70
CA LYS A 150 -1.01 -9.62 -5.49
C LYS A 150 -2.27 -9.10 -4.80
N SER A 151 -2.98 -9.99 -4.12
CA SER A 151 -4.11 -9.59 -3.27
C SER A 151 -3.59 -8.87 -2.02
N ASN A 152 -4.41 -8.04 -1.38
CA ASN A 152 -4.03 -7.42 -0.10
C ASN A 152 -3.70 -8.48 0.96
N ALA A 153 -4.55 -9.51 1.08
CA ALA A 153 -4.35 -10.58 2.06
C ALA A 153 -3.01 -11.31 1.86
N ASP A 154 -2.64 -11.62 0.62
CA ASP A 154 -1.37 -12.25 0.31
C ASP A 154 -0.18 -11.34 0.64
N ALA A 155 -0.14 -10.13 0.09
CA ALA A 155 0.98 -9.21 0.28
C ALA A 155 1.17 -8.76 1.73
N GLU A 156 0.08 -8.55 2.47
CA GLU A 156 0.14 -8.15 3.87
C GLU A 156 0.51 -9.33 4.78
N SER A 157 0.19 -10.58 4.41
CA SER A 157 0.65 -11.78 5.13
C SER A 157 2.18 -11.98 5.08
N GLN A 158 2.83 -11.37 4.08
CA GLN A 158 4.29 -11.32 3.98
C GLN A 158 4.92 -10.32 4.97
N GLY A 159 4.10 -9.64 5.78
CA GLY A 159 4.48 -8.43 6.51
C GLY A 159 4.74 -7.29 5.55
N TRP A 160 4.73 -6.05 6.02
CA TRP A 160 5.05 -4.91 5.16
C TRP A 160 5.72 -3.78 5.93
N LYS A 161 6.42 -2.92 5.17
CA LYS A 161 6.99 -1.67 5.65
C LYS A 161 6.58 -0.52 4.75
N GLN A 162 6.67 0.69 5.29
CA GLN A 162 6.31 1.92 4.59
C GLN A 162 7.55 2.76 4.26
N CYS A 163 7.67 3.21 3.02
CA CYS A 163 8.65 4.20 2.54
C CYS A 163 7.91 5.53 2.30
N GLY A 164 7.92 6.41 3.31
CA GLY A 164 7.11 7.65 3.37
C GLY A 164 6.11 7.64 4.54
N PRO A 165 5.19 8.62 4.66
CA PRO A 165 4.76 9.58 3.64
C PRO A 165 5.74 10.71 3.36
N PHE A 166 5.85 11.08 2.08
CA PHE A 166 6.57 12.26 1.63
C PHE A 166 5.58 13.33 1.18
N SER A 167 5.78 14.58 1.61
CA SER A 167 5.03 15.75 1.13
C SER A 167 5.46 16.22 -0.27
N GLY A 168 6.28 15.44 -0.98
CA GLY A 168 6.71 15.72 -2.33
C GLY A 168 5.84 15.01 -3.37
N LYS A 169 6.11 15.30 -4.65
CA LYS A 169 5.45 14.61 -5.77
C LYS A 169 5.87 13.15 -5.92
N ARG A 170 7.00 12.75 -5.35
CA ARG A 170 7.59 11.42 -5.54
C ARG A 170 8.27 10.92 -4.28
N THR A 171 8.34 9.60 -4.15
CA THR A 171 9.06 8.91 -3.09
C THR A 171 10.52 8.65 -3.48
N GLN A 172 11.34 8.21 -2.52
CA GLN A 172 12.54 7.41 -2.82
C GLN A 172 12.13 6.00 -3.28
N SER A 173 13.11 5.19 -3.68
CA SER A 173 12.84 3.87 -4.25
C SER A 173 12.88 2.75 -3.20
N VAL A 174 12.08 1.71 -3.44
CA VAL A 174 12.10 0.45 -2.69
C VAL A 174 12.45 -0.69 -3.63
N ASN A 175 13.01 -1.79 -3.10
CA ASN A 175 13.30 -2.97 -3.91
C ASN A 175 11.99 -3.71 -4.22
N ASN A 176 11.68 -3.98 -5.48
CA ASN A 176 10.46 -4.68 -5.92
C ASN A 176 10.73 -6.02 -6.63
N SER A 177 12.00 -6.35 -6.93
CA SER A 177 12.40 -7.55 -7.69
C SER A 177 11.88 -8.89 -7.13
N VAL A 178 11.68 -8.96 -5.82
CA VAL A 178 11.16 -10.15 -5.12
C VAL A 178 10.21 -9.77 -3.99
N HIS A 179 9.75 -8.53 -3.99
CA HIS A 179 8.90 -7.99 -2.95
C HIS A 179 7.75 -7.28 -3.63
N ALA A 180 6.51 -7.65 -3.30
CA ALA A 180 5.37 -6.86 -3.74
C ALA A 180 5.44 -5.43 -3.17
N ALA A 181 5.08 -4.44 -3.98
CA ALA A 181 4.98 -3.03 -3.60
C ALA A 181 3.67 -2.42 -4.09
N ARG A 182 3.16 -1.38 -3.42
CA ARG A 182 2.02 -0.58 -3.90
C ARG A 182 2.26 0.90 -3.67
N ALA A 183 1.80 1.72 -4.61
CA ALA A 183 1.76 3.16 -4.43
C ALA A 183 0.56 3.55 -3.58
N CYS A 184 0.76 4.45 -2.64
CA CYS A 184 -0.29 5.02 -1.81
C CYS A 184 -0.15 6.53 -1.75
N ALA A 185 -1.28 7.22 -1.61
CA ALA A 185 -1.31 8.66 -1.47
C ALA A 185 -2.37 9.10 -0.47
N ARG A 186 -2.11 10.22 0.19
CA ARG A 186 -3.08 10.96 1.00
C ARG A 186 -3.37 12.26 0.28
N ILE A 187 -4.61 12.43 -0.12
CA ILE A 187 -5.07 13.52 -0.99
C ILE A 187 -6.31 14.11 -0.36
N ASP A 188 -6.25 15.43 -0.07
CA ASP A 188 -7.32 16.15 0.61
C ASP A 188 -7.75 15.45 1.93
N GLY A 189 -6.77 14.91 2.68
CA GLY A 189 -6.97 14.21 3.96
C GLY A 189 -7.35 12.73 3.86
N VAL A 190 -7.66 12.22 2.66
CA VAL A 190 -8.09 10.82 2.47
C VAL A 190 -6.96 9.98 1.90
N SER A 191 -6.70 8.82 2.51
CA SER A 191 -5.69 7.87 2.04
C SER A 191 -6.27 6.86 1.06
N LYS A 192 -5.55 6.59 -0.04
CA LYS A 192 -5.87 5.53 -0.99
C LYS A 192 -4.60 4.87 -1.50
N CYS A 193 -4.66 3.56 -1.65
CA CYS A 193 -3.59 2.75 -2.24
C CYS A 193 -4.05 2.10 -3.54
N GLY A 194 -3.07 1.89 -4.42
CA GLY A 194 -3.20 1.01 -5.57
C GLY A 194 -3.12 -0.46 -5.16
N LYS A 195 -3.20 -1.34 -6.16
CA LYS A 195 -2.97 -2.77 -5.94
C LYS A 195 -1.49 -3.06 -5.67
N TRP A 196 -1.24 -4.10 -4.89
CA TRP A 196 0.09 -4.69 -4.75
C TRP A 196 0.57 -5.28 -6.07
N TYR A 197 1.82 -4.97 -6.43
CA TYR A 197 2.48 -5.44 -7.63
C TYR A 197 3.86 -6.00 -7.27
N LEU A 198 4.12 -7.22 -7.70
CA LEU A 198 5.45 -7.83 -7.73
C LEU A 198 5.96 -7.75 -9.16
N ASP A 199 7.18 -7.29 -9.35
CA ASP A 199 7.76 -7.16 -10.70
C ASP A 199 7.96 -8.50 -11.41
#